data_AF-A0A642UT64-F1
#
_entry.id   AF-A0A642UT64-F1
#
_cell.length_a   1.000
_cell.length_b   1.000
_cell.length_c   1.000
_cell.angle_alpha   90.00
_cell.angle_beta   90.00
_cell.angle_gamma   90.00
#
_symmetry.space_group_name_H-M   'P 1'
#
loop_
_entity.id
_entity.type
_entity.pdbx_description
1 polymer ?
#
loop_
_entity_poly.entity_id
_entity_poly.type
_entity_poly.pdbx_seq_one_letter_code
_entity_poly.pdbx_strand_id
1 'polypeptide(L)'
;MNGPSRPASKPVKTYGNKNKAGGHRAPKKDGTGEFESMTRDLIASKPDESQIEHTRKLNDLEKFSKHNLTEEQRKKATDFELRLKATEEKLGNIEDEEEPPQDVNEFAGLSHLELLEKGRSKGYPTEINRDRFEERVKAHLKTAESILTCEVESPFYAKAKKYAETSPKRNINRITLAFDKMTPPKGYFGYKGVEYASLVLQTNLQQKLLETQKTTPWMKKFIIAPIVFELAVIPEIFVRLIAEDQNVPYDRACEILQESTPYGERVFHAGDEIKPKDSSSDDDSLAPSDSEDDMKFTVINEKPPPSKKQKTKQSTNSIVHELSD
;
A
#
# COMPACT_ATOMS: atom_id res chain seq x y z
N MET A 1 2.32 65.40 -17.36
CA MET A 1 2.93 64.14 -16.91
C MET A 1 1.85 63.07 -16.97
N ASN A 2 1.86 62.27 -18.04
CA ASN A 2 0.84 61.28 -18.36
C ASN A 2 1.25 59.92 -17.80
N GLY A 3 0.38 59.31 -16.99
CA GLY A 3 0.58 57.98 -16.40
C GLY A 3 0.32 56.84 -17.42
N PRO A 4 0.93 55.67 -17.23
CA PRO A 4 0.80 54.56 -18.17
C PRO A 4 -0.53 53.80 -18.03
N SER A 5 -1.07 53.47 -19.19
CA SER A 5 -2.36 52.85 -19.47
C SER A 5 -2.42 51.37 -19.05
N ARG A 6 -3.55 50.93 -18.48
CA ARG A 6 -3.82 49.53 -18.14
C ARG A 6 -4.23 48.73 -19.38
N PRO A 7 -3.77 47.48 -19.55
CA PRO A 7 -4.21 46.61 -20.65
C PRO A 7 -5.57 45.96 -20.38
N ALA A 8 -6.35 45.80 -21.45
CA ALA A 8 -7.71 45.29 -21.48
C ALA A 8 -7.83 43.79 -21.17
N SER A 9 -8.83 43.41 -20.37
CA SER A 9 -9.20 42.03 -20.06
C SER A 9 -9.95 41.37 -21.22
N LYS A 10 -9.56 40.14 -21.59
CA LYS A 10 -10.27 39.33 -22.58
C LYS A 10 -11.51 38.64 -21.96
N PRO A 11 -12.58 38.42 -22.74
CA PRO A 11 -13.82 37.81 -22.24
C PRO A 11 -13.71 36.28 -22.08
N VAL A 12 -14.32 35.79 -20.99
CA VAL A 12 -14.48 34.39 -20.62
C VAL A 12 -15.58 33.75 -21.48
N LYS A 13 -15.27 32.63 -22.16
CA LYS A 13 -16.25 31.82 -22.89
C LYS A 13 -16.91 30.82 -21.93
N THR A 14 -18.22 30.93 -21.76
CA THR A 14 -19.06 29.96 -21.06
C THR A 14 -19.43 28.81 -21.99
N TYR A 15 -19.18 27.57 -21.57
CA TYR A 15 -19.64 26.37 -22.27
C TYR A 15 -21.00 25.95 -21.70
N GLY A 16 -22.01 25.97 -22.57
CA GLY A 16 -23.38 25.54 -22.26
C GLY A 16 -23.48 24.02 -22.12
N ASN A 17 -24.00 23.59 -20.98
CA ASN A 17 -24.31 22.20 -20.67
C ASN A 17 -25.71 21.85 -21.19
N LYS A 18 -25.82 20.91 -22.13
CA LYS A 18 -27.10 20.40 -22.66
C LYS A 18 -27.38 19.03 -22.03
N ASN A 19 -28.20 19.02 -20.98
CA ASN A 19 -28.79 17.80 -20.44
C ASN A 19 -29.91 17.32 -21.37
N LYS A 20 -29.75 16.12 -21.96
CA LYS A 20 -30.84 15.38 -22.59
C LYS A 20 -31.42 14.40 -21.58
N ALA A 21 -32.68 14.64 -21.22
CA ALA A 21 -33.52 13.69 -20.51
C ALA A 21 -33.91 12.53 -21.45
N GLY A 22 -33.54 11.31 -21.07
CA GLY A 22 -33.99 10.07 -21.70
C GLY A 22 -34.76 9.25 -20.68
N GLY A 23 -36.09 9.31 -20.76
CA GLY A 23 -36.97 8.45 -19.99
C GLY A 23 -36.97 7.04 -20.57
N HIS A 24 -36.75 6.03 -19.73
CA HIS A 24 -37.03 4.64 -20.07
C HIS A 24 -38.08 4.07 -19.11
N ARG A 25 -39.18 3.65 -19.74
CA ARG A 25 -40.31 2.93 -19.15
C ARG A 25 -39.86 1.58 -18.61
N ALA A 26 -40.43 1.20 -17.47
CA ALA A 26 -40.40 -0.16 -16.94
C ALA A 26 -41.24 -1.11 -17.81
N PRO A 27 -40.74 -2.32 -18.15
CA PRO A 27 -41.57 -3.39 -18.65
C PRO A 27 -42.16 -4.24 -17.50
N LYS A 28 -43.41 -4.66 -17.73
CA LYS A 28 -44.25 -5.44 -16.82
C LYS A 28 -43.73 -6.88 -16.68
N LYS A 29 -43.96 -7.43 -15.49
CA LYS A 29 -43.89 -8.86 -15.17
C LYS A 29 -45.03 -9.58 -15.89
N ASP A 30 -44.74 -10.69 -16.56
CA ASP A 30 -45.62 -11.83 -16.82
C ASP A 30 -44.74 -13.02 -17.24
N GLY A 31 -45.12 -14.25 -16.85
CA GLY A 31 -44.66 -15.46 -17.53
C GLY A 31 -43.71 -16.38 -16.74
N THR A 32 -44.27 -17.13 -15.80
CA THR A 32 -43.74 -18.42 -15.35
C THR A 32 -43.79 -19.44 -16.49
N GLY A 33 -42.66 -20.11 -16.76
CA GLY A 33 -42.63 -21.37 -17.49
C GLY A 33 -41.83 -21.32 -18.79
N GLU A 34 -40.51 -21.46 -18.69
CA GLU A 34 -39.59 -21.92 -19.76
C GLU A 34 -38.16 -21.99 -19.20
N PHE A 35 -37.90 -22.92 -18.28
CA PHE A 35 -36.55 -23.09 -17.68
C PHE A 35 -35.94 -24.48 -17.92
N GLU A 36 -36.49 -25.27 -18.85
CA GLU A 36 -35.99 -26.63 -19.14
C GLU A 36 -35.64 -26.92 -20.61
N SER A 37 -35.71 -25.95 -21.53
CA SER A 37 -35.29 -26.16 -22.94
C SER A 37 -33.97 -25.48 -23.35
N MET A 38 -33.40 -24.59 -22.51
CA MET A 38 -32.21 -23.80 -22.88
C MET A 38 -30.86 -24.45 -22.55
N THR A 39 -30.83 -25.61 -21.89
CA THR A 39 -29.59 -26.29 -21.48
C THR A 39 -29.12 -27.42 -22.41
N ARG A 40 -29.82 -27.66 -23.55
CA ARG A 40 -29.36 -28.64 -24.55
C ARG A 40 -28.61 -28.05 -25.75
N ASP A 41 -28.65 -26.74 -25.97
CA ASP A 41 -27.99 -26.12 -27.14
C ASP A 41 -26.62 -25.49 -26.83
N LEU A 42 -26.15 -25.52 -25.58
CA LEU A 42 -24.82 -24.99 -25.19
C LEU A 42 -23.65 -26.00 -25.30
N ILE A 43 -23.88 -27.24 -25.74
CA ILE A 43 -22.83 -28.28 -25.86
C ILE A 43 -22.38 -28.51 -27.32
N ALA A 44 -22.93 -27.78 -28.30
CA ALA A 44 -22.53 -27.89 -29.72
C ALA A 44 -21.97 -26.58 -30.31
N SER A 45 -21.33 -25.75 -29.49
CA SER A 45 -20.53 -24.61 -29.98
C SER A 45 -19.28 -25.13 -30.69
N LYS A 46 -19.34 -25.25 -32.02
CA LYS A 46 -18.16 -25.50 -32.85
C LYS A 46 -17.09 -24.44 -32.52
N PRO A 47 -15.81 -24.84 -32.38
CA PRO A 47 -14.74 -23.89 -32.11
C PRO A 47 -14.73 -22.81 -33.20
N ASP A 48 -14.75 -21.55 -32.75
CA ASP A 48 -14.67 -20.37 -33.59
C ASP A 48 -13.47 -20.51 -34.55
N GLU A 49 -13.67 -20.29 -35.85
CA GLU A 49 -12.63 -20.44 -36.88
C GLU A 49 -11.37 -19.62 -36.55
N SER A 50 -11.53 -18.52 -35.81
CA SER A 50 -10.44 -17.70 -35.29
C SER A 50 -9.49 -18.46 -34.34
N GLN A 51 -10.03 -19.35 -33.49
CA GLN A 51 -9.25 -20.15 -32.55
C GLN A 51 -8.57 -21.34 -33.24
N ILE A 52 -9.21 -21.91 -34.26
CA ILE A 52 -8.63 -22.96 -35.11
C ILE A 52 -7.45 -22.38 -35.91
N GLU A 53 -7.57 -21.15 -36.42
CA GLU A 53 -6.49 -20.50 -37.15
C GLU A 53 -5.31 -20.10 -36.26
N HIS A 54 -5.59 -19.64 -35.03
CA HIS A 54 -4.54 -19.32 -34.04
C HIS A 54 -3.77 -20.58 -33.58
N THR A 55 -4.46 -21.68 -33.34
CA THR A 55 -3.82 -22.96 -32.99
C THR A 55 -3.04 -23.58 -34.17
N ARG A 56 -3.50 -23.42 -35.41
CA ARG A 56 -2.71 -23.77 -36.61
C ARG A 56 -1.43 -22.94 -36.71
N LYS A 57 -1.52 -21.62 -36.52
CA LYS A 57 -0.34 -20.73 -36.54
C LYS A 57 0.68 -21.08 -35.46
N LEU A 58 0.24 -21.44 -34.25
CA LEU A 58 1.14 -21.91 -33.18
C LEU A 58 1.81 -23.24 -33.53
N ASN A 59 1.06 -24.21 -34.05
CA ASN A 59 1.63 -25.50 -34.48
C ASN A 59 2.60 -25.34 -35.66
N ASP A 60 2.33 -24.41 -36.57
CA ASP A 60 3.23 -24.13 -37.70
C ASP A 60 4.50 -23.40 -37.24
N LEU A 61 4.41 -22.50 -36.25
CA LEU A 61 5.59 -21.88 -35.61
C LEU A 61 6.45 -22.90 -34.85
N GLU A 62 5.81 -23.86 -34.17
CA GLU A 62 6.54 -24.92 -33.46
C GLU A 62 7.24 -25.88 -34.43
N LYS A 63 6.62 -26.17 -35.59
CA LYS A 63 7.23 -26.93 -36.68
C LYS A 63 8.39 -26.16 -37.34
N PHE A 64 8.26 -24.84 -37.53
CA PHE A 64 9.34 -24.00 -38.06
C PHE A 64 10.53 -23.89 -37.10
N SER A 65 10.29 -23.84 -35.79
CA SER A 65 11.33 -23.84 -34.76
C SER A 65 12.13 -25.15 -34.75
N LYS A 66 11.46 -26.29 -34.95
CA LYS A 66 12.12 -27.60 -34.99
C LYS A 66 12.93 -27.85 -36.28
N HIS A 67 12.59 -27.22 -37.41
CA HIS A 67 13.22 -27.50 -38.70
C HIS A 67 14.37 -26.57 -39.12
N ASN A 68 14.59 -25.42 -38.45
CA ASN A 68 15.69 -24.49 -38.78
C ASN A 68 16.89 -24.54 -37.83
N LEU A 69 16.91 -25.49 -36.89
CA LEU A 69 18.08 -25.74 -36.05
C LEU A 69 19.13 -26.49 -36.86
N THR A 70 20.32 -25.90 -36.96
CA THR A 70 21.51 -26.57 -37.49
C THR A 70 21.78 -27.87 -36.71
N GLU A 71 22.39 -28.88 -37.34
CA GLU A 71 22.70 -30.15 -36.67
C GLU A 71 23.49 -29.96 -35.37
N GLU A 72 24.35 -28.93 -35.33
CA GLU A 72 25.12 -28.56 -34.14
C GLU A 72 24.24 -28.08 -32.98
N GLN A 73 23.20 -27.31 -33.27
CA GLN A 73 22.25 -26.84 -32.25
C GLN A 73 21.34 -27.96 -31.76
N ARG A 74 20.95 -28.89 -32.64
CA ARG A 74 20.23 -30.10 -32.25
C ARG A 74 21.07 -30.95 -31.30
N LYS A 75 22.35 -31.17 -31.63
CA LYS A 75 23.28 -31.93 -30.77
C LYS A 75 23.47 -31.28 -29.40
N LYS A 76 23.58 -29.95 -29.33
CA LYS A 76 23.66 -29.20 -28.06
C LYS A 76 22.38 -29.29 -27.23
N ALA A 77 21.21 -29.27 -27.86
CA ALA A 77 19.93 -29.43 -27.17
C ALA A 77 19.78 -30.85 -26.58
N THR A 78 20.17 -31.89 -27.34
CA THR A 78 20.12 -33.28 -26.86
C THR A 78 21.11 -33.52 -25.72
N ASP A 79 22.31 -32.95 -25.80
CA ASP A 79 23.34 -33.06 -24.76
C ASP A 79 22.91 -32.34 -23.46
N PHE A 80 22.22 -31.21 -23.59
CA PHE A 80 21.64 -30.49 -22.45
C PHE A 80 20.52 -31.29 -21.77
N GLU A 81 19.64 -31.93 -22.56
CA GLU A 81 18.54 -32.75 -22.04
C GLU A 81 19.05 -34.02 -21.32
N LEU A 82 20.10 -34.66 -21.87
CA LEU A 82 20.81 -35.76 -21.22
C LEU A 82 21.46 -35.34 -19.90
N ARG A 83 22.04 -34.14 -19.85
CA ARG A 83 22.65 -33.59 -18.64
C ARG A 83 21.62 -33.24 -17.57
N LEU A 84 20.42 -32.77 -17.98
CA LEU A 84 19.30 -32.50 -17.07
C LEU A 84 18.76 -33.80 -16.44
N LYS A 85 18.55 -34.84 -17.24
CA LYS A 85 18.10 -36.15 -16.74
C LYS A 85 19.13 -36.78 -15.80
N ALA A 86 20.43 -36.66 -16.10
CA ALA A 86 21.49 -37.15 -15.21
C ALA A 86 21.59 -36.35 -13.89
N THR A 87 21.16 -35.08 -13.86
CA THR A 87 21.05 -34.31 -12.62
C THR A 87 19.79 -34.65 -11.83
N GLU A 88 18.67 -34.93 -12.49
CA GLU A 88 17.43 -35.40 -11.84
C GLU A 88 17.62 -36.79 -11.23
N GLU A 89 18.33 -37.69 -11.91
CA GLU A 89 18.68 -39.02 -11.40
C GLU A 89 19.69 -38.96 -10.23
N LYS A 90 20.57 -37.95 -10.20
CA LYS A 90 21.45 -37.68 -9.05
C LYS A 90 20.76 -37.01 -7.86
N LEU A 91 19.56 -36.46 -8.06
CA LEU A 91 18.73 -35.86 -7.01
C LEU A 91 17.66 -36.83 -6.48
N GLY A 92 17.58 -38.05 -7.02
CA GLY A 92 16.70 -39.11 -6.54
C GLY A 92 17.29 -39.85 -5.34
N ASN A 93 16.98 -39.38 -4.13
CA ASN A 93 16.66 -40.16 -2.92
C ASN A 93 16.72 -39.24 -1.69
N ILE A 94 15.83 -38.26 -1.63
CA ILE A 94 15.40 -37.63 -0.38
C ILE A 94 13.90 -37.92 -0.29
N GLU A 95 13.57 -39.19 -0.09
CA GLU A 95 12.23 -39.59 0.37
C GLU A 95 12.25 -39.52 1.89
N ASP A 96 12.23 -38.28 2.39
CA ASP A 96 11.76 -37.89 3.72
C ASP A 96 11.44 -36.41 3.57
N GLU A 97 10.32 -36.12 2.89
CA GLU A 97 9.66 -34.83 3.00
C GLU A 97 9.20 -34.69 4.45
N GLU A 98 10.10 -34.21 5.33
CA GLU A 98 9.65 -33.39 6.44
C GLU A 98 8.89 -32.23 5.79
N GLU A 99 7.56 -32.28 5.86
CA GLU A 99 6.73 -31.13 5.51
C GLU A 99 7.38 -29.91 6.19
N PRO A 100 7.72 -28.85 5.44
CA PRO A 100 8.33 -27.67 6.04
C PRO A 100 7.43 -27.26 7.20
N PRO A 101 7.99 -26.99 8.40
CA PRO A 101 7.21 -26.72 9.59
C PRO A 101 6.17 -25.69 9.20
N GLN A 102 4.89 -26.09 9.26
CA GLN A 102 3.79 -25.18 8.98
C GLN A 102 4.07 -23.96 9.84
N ASP A 103 4.29 -22.80 9.22
CA ASP A 103 4.53 -21.55 9.90
C ASP A 103 3.24 -21.24 10.67
N VAL A 104 3.15 -21.79 11.89
CA VAL A 104 1.95 -21.77 12.71
C VAL A 104 1.83 -20.32 13.11
N ASN A 105 1.03 -19.58 12.36
CA ASN A 105 0.70 -18.21 12.68
C ASN A 105 0.16 -18.20 14.11
N GLU A 106 1.00 -17.82 15.06
CA GLU A 106 0.71 -17.86 16.50
C GLU A 106 -0.47 -16.96 16.88
N PHE A 107 -0.85 -16.06 15.98
CA PHE A 107 -1.99 -15.19 16.12
C PHE A 107 -3.26 -15.78 15.50
N ALA A 108 -3.21 -16.91 14.79
CA ALA A 108 -4.40 -17.53 14.21
C ALA A 108 -5.35 -18.01 15.32
N GLY A 109 -6.65 -17.74 15.16
CA GLY A 109 -7.69 -18.20 16.09
C GLY A 109 -7.82 -17.44 17.41
N LEU A 110 -6.86 -16.57 17.76
CA LEU A 110 -6.97 -15.74 18.98
C LEU A 110 -8.14 -14.74 18.87
N SER A 111 -8.87 -14.54 19.96
CA SER A 111 -9.83 -13.42 20.09
C SER A 111 -9.10 -12.07 20.07
N HIS A 112 -9.83 -10.97 19.87
CA HIS A 112 -9.21 -9.63 19.81
C HIS A 112 -8.49 -9.27 21.13
N LEU A 113 -9.05 -9.62 22.29
CA LEU A 113 -8.42 -9.35 23.59
C LEU A 113 -7.14 -10.17 23.79
N GLU A 114 -7.19 -11.47 23.50
CA GLU A 114 -6.01 -12.35 23.58
C GLU A 114 -4.91 -11.91 22.62
N LEU A 115 -5.31 -11.45 21.42
CA LEU A 115 -4.40 -10.90 20.43
C LEU A 115 -3.66 -9.66 20.96
N LEU A 116 -4.40 -8.71 21.56
CA LEU A 116 -3.82 -7.51 22.16
C LEU A 116 -2.90 -7.84 23.35
N GLU A 117 -3.29 -8.78 24.20
CA GLU A 117 -2.47 -9.23 25.33
C GLU A 117 -1.17 -9.90 24.85
N LYS A 118 -1.27 -10.79 23.85
CA LYS A 118 -0.12 -11.42 23.21
C LYS A 118 0.81 -10.39 22.58
N GLY A 119 0.27 -9.43 21.81
CA GLY A 119 1.05 -8.33 21.25
C GLY A 119 1.76 -7.51 22.32
N ARG A 120 1.07 -7.15 23.40
CA ARG A 120 1.65 -6.42 24.54
C ARG A 120 2.79 -7.20 25.20
N SER A 121 2.65 -8.52 25.36
CA SER A 121 3.70 -9.38 25.91
C SER A 121 4.98 -9.40 25.05
N LYS A 122 4.85 -9.14 23.74
CA LYS A 122 5.95 -9.00 22.78
C LYS A 122 6.43 -7.56 22.60
N GLY A 123 5.84 -6.59 23.32
CA GLY A 123 6.15 -5.18 23.19
C GLY A 123 5.57 -4.52 21.93
N TYR A 124 4.57 -5.12 21.29
CA TYR A 124 3.92 -4.52 20.12
C TYR A 124 2.92 -3.44 20.55
N PRO A 125 2.80 -2.33 19.79
CA PRO A 125 1.86 -1.26 20.11
C PRO A 125 0.42 -1.76 19.94
N THR A 126 -0.46 -1.41 20.88
CA THR A 126 -1.90 -1.66 20.77
C THR A 126 -2.64 -0.52 20.08
N GLU A 127 -2.01 0.64 19.94
CA GLU A 127 -2.54 1.84 19.31
C GLU A 127 -1.45 2.55 18.51
N ILE A 128 -1.82 3.20 17.40
CA ILE A 128 -0.91 4.03 16.60
C ILE A 128 -1.38 5.48 16.69
N ASN A 129 -0.64 6.30 17.43
CA ASN A 129 -0.83 7.76 17.39
C ASN A 129 -0.32 8.26 16.04
N ARG A 130 -1.25 8.74 15.20
CA ARG A 130 -0.96 9.17 13.84
C ARG A 130 0.12 10.26 13.78
N ASP A 131 -0.02 11.34 14.54
CA ASP A 131 0.88 12.48 14.47
C ASP A 131 2.31 12.08 14.83
N ARG A 132 2.47 11.37 15.95
CA ARG A 132 3.76 10.84 16.38
C ARG A 132 4.34 9.85 15.37
N PHE A 133 3.51 8.99 14.79
CA PHE A 133 3.95 8.02 13.77
C PHE A 133 4.45 8.73 12.52
N GLU A 134 3.72 9.73 12.01
CA GLU A 134 4.12 10.52 10.86
C GLU A 134 5.43 11.29 11.11
N GLU A 135 5.64 11.84 12.32
CA GLU A 135 6.91 12.47 12.72
C GLU A 135 8.08 11.49 12.68
N ARG A 136 7.90 10.27 13.19
CA ARG A 136 8.93 9.22 13.13
C ARG A 136 9.25 8.82 11.69
N VAL A 137 8.24 8.66 10.83
CA VAL A 137 8.45 8.39 9.39
C VAL A 137 9.21 9.55 8.73
N LYS A 138 8.89 10.82 9.09
CA LYS A 138 9.59 12.00 8.57
C LYS A 138 11.08 12.00 8.93
N ALA A 139 11.44 11.51 10.12
CA ALA A 139 12.85 11.40 10.53
C ALA A 139 13.68 10.48 9.60
N HIS A 140 13.03 9.55 8.88
CA HIS A 140 13.69 8.65 7.93
C HIS A 140 13.57 9.08 6.46
N LEU A 141 13.09 10.29 6.14
CA LEU A 141 12.93 10.73 4.74
C LEU A 141 14.23 10.70 3.94
N LYS A 142 15.35 11.08 4.57
CA LYS A 142 16.66 11.02 3.91
C LYS A 142 17.03 9.60 3.51
N THR A 143 16.80 8.65 4.42
CA THR A 143 17.03 7.23 4.14
C THR A 143 16.09 6.72 3.05
N ALA A 144 14.81 7.10 3.10
CA ALA A 144 13.82 6.76 2.08
C ALA A 144 14.26 7.24 0.70
N GLU A 145 14.79 8.47 0.59
CA GLU A 145 15.35 9.01 -0.64
C GLU A 145 16.56 8.20 -1.12
N SER A 146 17.52 7.91 -0.23
CA SER A 146 18.71 7.11 -0.56
C SER A 146 18.38 5.68 -1.03
N ILE A 147 17.29 5.08 -0.54
CA ILE A 147 16.82 3.77 -1.04
C ILE A 147 16.30 3.90 -2.48
N LEU A 148 15.54 4.95 -2.80
CA LEU A 148 15.04 5.18 -4.16
C LEU A 148 16.18 5.36 -5.16
N THR A 149 17.24 6.06 -4.76
CA THR A 149 18.42 6.33 -5.59
C THR A 149 19.46 5.20 -5.58
N CYS A 150 19.18 4.08 -4.89
CA CYS A 150 20.11 2.96 -4.70
C CYS A 150 21.43 3.32 -4.00
N GLU A 151 21.46 4.40 -3.22
CA GLU A 151 22.62 4.76 -2.38
C GLU A 151 22.73 3.87 -1.15
N VAL A 152 21.59 3.37 -0.67
CA VAL A 152 21.50 2.43 0.46
C VAL A 152 20.92 1.12 -0.02
N GLU A 153 21.60 0.02 0.31
CA GLU A 153 21.09 -1.31 0.03
C GLU A 153 19.85 -1.61 0.87
N SER A 154 18.81 -2.15 0.23
CA SER A 154 17.60 -2.62 0.91
C SER A 154 17.17 -3.97 0.32
N PRO A 155 16.93 -5.00 1.15
CA PRO A 155 16.46 -6.30 0.67
C PRO A 155 15.08 -6.19 0.03
N PHE A 156 14.24 -5.26 0.50
CA PHE A 156 12.90 -5.02 -0.06
C PHE A 156 12.97 -4.37 -1.43
N TYR A 157 13.88 -3.41 -1.63
CA TYR A 157 14.16 -2.83 -2.94
C TYR A 157 14.65 -3.90 -3.92
N ALA A 158 15.62 -4.72 -3.50
CA ALA A 158 16.15 -5.81 -4.32
C ALA A 158 15.04 -6.81 -4.71
N LYS A 159 14.15 -7.17 -3.78
CA LYS A 159 12.99 -8.04 -4.03
C LYS A 159 12.01 -7.41 -5.02
N ALA A 160 11.68 -6.13 -4.86
CA ALA A 160 10.78 -5.40 -5.77
C ALA A 160 11.36 -5.29 -7.19
N LYS A 161 12.66 -4.99 -7.29
CA LYS A 161 13.41 -4.94 -8.55
C LYS A 161 13.40 -6.30 -9.24
N LYS A 162 13.80 -7.36 -8.51
CA LYS A 162 13.83 -8.74 -9.03
C LYS A 162 12.45 -9.14 -9.56
N TYR A 163 11.40 -8.90 -8.78
CA TYR A 163 10.02 -9.19 -9.20
C TYR A 163 9.64 -8.45 -10.49
N ALA A 164 9.93 -7.15 -10.58
CA ALA A 164 9.64 -6.38 -11.79
C ALA A 164 10.42 -6.90 -13.00
N GLU A 165 11.71 -7.22 -12.84
CA GLU A 165 12.56 -7.72 -13.93
C GLU A 165 12.09 -9.09 -14.43
N THR A 166 11.75 -10.01 -13.53
CA THR A 166 11.31 -11.38 -13.88
C THR A 166 9.84 -11.47 -14.29
N SER A 167 9.01 -10.50 -13.92
CA SER A 167 7.57 -10.55 -14.23
C SER A 167 7.35 -10.42 -15.76
N PRO A 168 6.58 -11.35 -16.37
CA PRO A 168 6.22 -11.26 -17.78
C PRO A 168 5.20 -10.13 -18.05
N LYS A 169 4.61 -9.56 -16.99
CA LYS A 169 3.58 -8.53 -17.08
C LYS A 169 4.23 -7.19 -17.43
N ARG A 170 3.71 -6.54 -18.48
CA ARG A 170 4.15 -5.19 -18.89
C ARG A 170 3.79 -4.13 -17.85
N ASN A 171 2.62 -4.31 -17.23
CA ASN A 171 2.01 -3.37 -16.31
C ASN A 171 1.68 -4.08 -15.00
N ILE A 172 2.37 -3.71 -13.93
CA ILE A 172 2.21 -4.25 -12.57
C ILE A 172 1.34 -3.27 -11.78
N ASN A 173 0.23 -3.78 -11.24
CA ASN A 173 -0.68 -3.06 -10.37
C ASN A 173 -0.94 -3.85 -9.08
N ARG A 174 -1.71 -3.30 -8.14
CA ARG A 174 -1.98 -3.97 -6.85
C ARG A 174 -2.70 -5.32 -7.00
N ILE A 175 -3.60 -5.45 -7.99
CA ILE A 175 -4.29 -6.72 -8.30
C ILE A 175 -3.27 -7.79 -8.75
N THR A 176 -2.35 -7.38 -9.61
CA THR A 176 -1.25 -8.22 -10.11
C THR A 176 -0.37 -8.72 -8.97
N LEU A 177 0.01 -7.82 -8.05
CA LEU A 177 0.81 -8.17 -6.88
C LEU A 177 0.08 -9.14 -5.96
N ALA A 178 -1.22 -8.92 -5.70
CA ALA A 178 -2.03 -9.80 -4.88
C ALA A 178 -2.13 -11.21 -5.49
N PHE A 179 -2.37 -11.31 -6.80
CA PHE A 179 -2.43 -12.59 -7.50
C PHE A 179 -1.10 -13.35 -7.46
N ASP A 180 0.02 -12.62 -7.61
CA ASP A 180 1.37 -13.19 -7.57
C ASP A 180 1.88 -13.38 -6.13
N LYS A 181 1.02 -13.19 -5.11
CA LYS A 181 1.36 -13.26 -3.67
C LYS A 181 2.56 -12.40 -3.30
N MET A 182 2.74 -11.29 -4.01
CA MET A 182 3.79 -10.31 -3.78
C MET A 182 3.26 -9.24 -2.83
N THR A 183 3.13 -9.61 -1.56
CA THR A 183 2.74 -8.71 -0.47
C THR A 183 3.95 -8.40 0.40
N PRO A 184 4.32 -7.12 0.58
CA PRO A 184 5.36 -6.75 1.50
C PRO A 184 4.89 -6.95 2.95
N PRO A 185 5.79 -7.35 3.87
CA PRO A 185 5.46 -7.45 5.29
C PRO A 185 5.17 -6.06 5.85
N LYS A 186 4.18 -5.98 6.75
CA LYS A 186 3.69 -4.71 7.34
C LYS A 186 4.05 -4.59 8.82
N GLY A 187 4.56 -5.68 9.40
CA GLY A 187 4.82 -5.80 10.83
C GLY A 187 3.61 -5.47 11.69
N TYR A 188 3.88 -5.16 12.96
CA TYR A 188 2.86 -4.77 13.91
C TYR A 188 2.19 -3.43 13.59
N PHE A 189 2.63 -2.68 12.58
CA PHE A 189 1.96 -1.43 12.18
C PHE A 189 0.74 -1.65 11.28
N GLY A 190 0.65 -2.83 10.63
CA GLY A 190 -0.51 -3.22 9.84
C GLY A 190 -0.83 -2.29 8.65
N TYR A 191 -2.08 -2.28 8.23
CA TYR A 191 -2.54 -1.47 7.10
C TYR A 191 -2.58 0.03 7.43
N LYS A 192 -2.95 0.40 8.68
CA LYS A 192 -2.95 1.81 9.11
C LYS A 192 -1.56 2.43 9.06
N GLY A 193 -0.53 1.72 9.52
CA GLY A 193 0.84 2.21 9.41
C GLY A 193 1.26 2.42 7.96
N VAL A 194 0.89 1.50 7.06
CA VAL A 194 1.20 1.61 5.63
C VAL A 194 0.52 2.84 5.04
N GLU A 195 -0.73 3.12 5.41
CA GLU A 195 -1.48 4.30 4.98
C GLU A 195 -0.79 5.60 5.44
N TYR A 196 -0.47 5.71 6.73
CA TYR A 196 0.19 6.90 7.28
C TYR A 196 1.58 7.11 6.69
N ALA A 197 2.38 6.06 6.58
CA ALA A 197 3.71 6.14 5.96
C ALA A 197 3.60 6.50 4.47
N SER A 198 2.64 5.92 3.74
CA SER A 198 2.39 6.23 2.34
C SER A 198 2.05 7.70 2.13
N LEU A 199 1.21 8.28 3.00
CA LEU A 199 0.85 9.69 2.94
C LEU A 199 2.09 10.56 3.11
N VAL A 200 2.90 10.33 4.14
CA VAL A 200 4.13 11.08 4.39
C VAL A 200 5.11 10.99 3.22
N LEU A 201 5.34 9.79 2.70
CA LEU A 201 6.26 9.57 1.58
C LEU A 201 5.77 10.22 0.29
N GLN A 202 4.48 10.13 -0.01
CA GLN A 202 3.91 10.79 -1.19
C GLN A 202 3.96 12.31 -1.07
N THR A 203 3.64 12.88 0.10
CA THR A 203 3.72 14.33 0.30
C THR A 203 5.13 14.87 0.11
N ASN A 204 6.16 14.13 0.54
CA ASN A 204 7.53 14.65 0.58
C ASN A 204 8.41 14.19 -0.59
N LEU A 205 8.20 12.98 -1.14
CA LEU A 205 9.11 12.33 -2.09
C LEU A 205 8.45 11.97 -3.42
N GLN A 206 7.18 12.33 -3.67
CA GLN A 206 6.51 11.97 -4.92
C GLN A 206 7.23 12.46 -6.19
N GLN A 207 7.73 13.71 -6.20
CA GLN A 207 8.46 14.22 -7.36
C GLN A 207 9.74 13.43 -7.63
N LYS A 208 10.51 13.17 -6.57
CA LYS A 208 11.75 12.37 -6.64
C LYS A 208 11.47 10.95 -7.14
N LEU A 209 10.40 10.32 -6.66
CA LEU A 209 9.97 9.01 -7.12
C LEU A 209 9.62 9.02 -8.62
N LEU A 210 8.88 10.03 -9.10
CA LEU A 210 8.54 10.16 -10.52
C LEU A 210 9.78 10.39 -11.40
N GLU A 211 10.74 11.18 -10.94
CA GLU A 211 12.03 11.37 -11.61
C GLU A 211 12.82 10.06 -11.69
N THR A 212 12.91 9.34 -10.57
CA THR A 212 13.59 8.04 -10.49
C THR A 212 12.92 7.00 -11.39
N GLN A 213 11.58 6.98 -11.45
CA GLN A 213 10.85 6.08 -12.34
C GLN A 213 11.12 6.37 -13.82
N LYS A 214 11.39 7.62 -14.21
CA LYS A 214 11.74 7.98 -15.60
C LYS A 214 13.12 7.44 -15.99
N THR A 215 14.07 7.41 -15.07
CA THR A 215 15.44 6.96 -15.33
C THR A 215 15.64 5.46 -15.09
N THR A 216 14.78 4.83 -14.27
CA THR A 216 14.95 3.45 -13.81
C THR A 216 14.01 2.49 -14.54
N PRO A 217 14.48 1.64 -15.48
CA PRO A 217 13.62 0.86 -16.36
C PRO A 217 12.65 -0.09 -15.65
N TRP A 218 13.09 -0.77 -14.59
CA TRP A 218 12.25 -1.74 -13.87
C TRP A 218 11.07 -1.05 -13.17
N MET A 219 11.25 0.18 -12.66
CA MET A 219 10.18 0.95 -12.01
C MET A 219 9.07 1.35 -12.98
N LYS A 220 9.37 1.46 -14.29
CA LYS A 220 8.37 1.81 -15.32
C LYS A 220 7.31 0.73 -15.51
N LYS A 221 7.56 -0.50 -15.07
CA LYS A 221 6.56 -1.58 -15.11
C LYS A 221 5.42 -1.34 -14.11
N PHE A 222 5.63 -0.57 -13.04
CA PHE A 222 4.56 -0.27 -12.09
C PHE A 222 3.66 0.84 -12.64
N ILE A 223 2.36 0.57 -12.77
CA ILE A 223 1.39 1.51 -13.35
C ILE A 223 1.34 2.81 -12.55
N ILE A 224 1.36 2.69 -11.23
CA ILE A 224 1.36 3.82 -10.32
C ILE A 224 2.68 3.83 -9.56
N ALA A 225 3.35 4.98 -9.55
CA ALA A 225 4.64 5.12 -8.88
C ALA A 225 4.59 4.73 -7.40
N PRO A 226 3.55 5.10 -6.60
CA PRO A 226 3.49 4.79 -5.17
C PRO A 226 3.55 3.30 -4.80
N ILE A 227 3.31 2.37 -5.73
CA ILE A 227 3.53 0.95 -5.48
C ILE A 227 5.00 0.67 -5.09
N VAL A 228 5.96 1.43 -5.63
CA VAL A 228 7.37 1.28 -5.26
C VAL A 228 7.60 1.64 -3.79
N PHE A 229 6.88 2.63 -3.25
CA PHE A 229 6.94 2.92 -1.81
C PHE A 229 6.44 1.75 -0.99
N GLU A 230 5.27 1.20 -1.33
CA GLU A 230 4.67 0.07 -0.61
C GLU A 230 5.57 -1.17 -0.60
N LEU A 231 6.21 -1.47 -1.73
CA LEU A 231 7.00 -2.70 -1.88
C LEU A 231 8.41 -2.63 -1.32
N ALA A 232 9.04 -1.45 -1.36
CA ALA A 232 10.45 -1.28 -1.05
C ALA A 232 10.69 -0.35 0.14
N VAL A 233 10.17 0.87 0.08
CA VAL A 233 10.54 1.93 1.03
C VAL A 233 9.83 1.79 2.38
N ILE A 234 8.54 1.47 2.37
CA ILE A 234 7.76 1.36 3.61
C ILE A 234 8.25 0.21 4.50
N PRO A 235 8.47 -1.02 3.99
CA PRO A 235 9.00 -2.10 4.81
C PRO A 235 10.36 -1.77 5.43
N GLU A 236 11.24 -1.10 4.67
CA GLU A 236 12.55 -0.66 5.16
C GLU A 236 12.45 0.40 6.28
N ILE A 237 11.53 1.36 6.15
CA ILE A 237 11.23 2.31 7.22
C ILE A 237 10.68 1.56 8.44
N PHE A 238 9.79 0.59 8.24
CA PHE A 238 9.23 -0.19 9.34
C PHE A 238 10.29 -0.99 10.08
N VAL A 239 11.26 -1.60 9.40
CA VAL A 239 12.41 -2.24 10.07
C VAL A 239 13.13 -1.24 10.97
N ARG A 240 13.36 -0.02 10.50
CA ARG A 240 14.06 1.02 11.30
C ARG A 240 13.24 1.46 12.51
N LEU A 241 11.93 1.68 12.32
CA LEU A 241 11.03 2.00 13.41
C LEU A 241 10.95 0.87 14.45
N ILE A 242 10.97 -0.40 14.01
CA ILE A 242 11.01 -1.58 14.88
C ILE A 242 12.34 -1.65 15.64
N ALA A 243 13.46 -1.42 14.96
CA ALA A 243 14.77 -1.39 15.58
C ALA A 243 14.85 -0.33 16.69
N GLU A 244 14.25 0.84 16.48
CA GLU A 244 14.12 1.90 17.49
C GLU A 244 13.19 1.50 18.65
N ASP A 245 12.01 0.96 18.33
CA ASP A 245 10.98 0.63 19.33
C ASP A 245 11.43 -0.50 20.27
N GLN A 246 12.12 -1.50 19.72
CA GLN A 246 12.56 -2.70 20.46
C GLN A 246 14.03 -2.61 20.89
N ASN A 247 14.75 -1.56 20.48
CA ASN A 247 16.19 -1.42 20.70
C ASN A 247 16.99 -2.67 20.27
N VAL A 248 16.72 -3.14 19.04
CA VAL A 248 17.32 -4.35 18.47
C VAL A 248 18.11 -4.04 17.20
N PRO A 249 19.09 -4.87 16.80
CA PRO A 249 19.78 -4.71 15.54
C PRO A 249 18.85 -4.88 14.33
N TYR A 250 19.26 -4.34 13.19
CA TYR A 250 18.51 -4.34 11.92
C TYR A 250 18.01 -5.74 11.51
N ASP A 251 18.87 -6.76 11.62
CA ASP A 251 18.53 -8.14 11.22
C ASP A 251 17.38 -8.70 12.08
N ARG A 252 17.44 -8.48 13.41
CA ARG A 252 16.35 -8.90 14.30
C ARG A 252 15.08 -8.10 14.06
N ALA A 253 15.18 -6.81 13.73
CA ALA A 253 14.02 -6.01 13.35
C ALA A 253 13.36 -6.51 12.04
N CYS A 254 14.12 -7.06 11.09
CA CYS A 254 13.58 -7.70 9.90
C CYS A 254 12.77 -8.96 10.23
N GLU A 255 13.25 -9.78 11.17
CA GLU A 255 12.53 -10.95 11.66
C GLU A 255 11.23 -10.54 12.36
N ILE A 256 11.31 -9.56 13.28
CA ILE A 256 10.13 -9.02 13.97
C ILE A 256 9.11 -8.46 12.96
N LEU A 257 9.56 -7.77 11.90
CA LEU A 257 8.65 -7.27 10.84
C LEU A 257 7.84 -8.41 10.21
N GLN A 258 8.45 -9.57 9.98
CA GLN A 258 7.76 -10.73 9.41
C GLN A 258 6.85 -11.39 10.45
N GLU A 259 7.40 -11.73 11.63
CA GLU A 259 6.69 -12.38 12.74
C GLU A 259 5.45 -11.59 13.19
N SER A 260 5.54 -10.26 13.19
CA SER A 260 4.46 -9.37 13.66
C SER A 260 3.46 -8.95 12.58
N THR A 261 3.67 -9.33 11.32
CA THR A 261 2.74 -8.99 10.23
C THR A 261 1.31 -9.51 10.49
N PRO A 262 1.09 -10.77 10.90
CA PRO A 262 -0.27 -11.25 11.17
C PRO A 262 -0.96 -10.51 12.33
N TYR A 263 -0.19 -10.06 13.34
CA TYR A 263 -0.70 -9.21 14.41
C TYR A 263 -1.18 -7.87 13.87
N GLY A 264 -0.31 -7.14 13.15
CA GLY A 264 -0.63 -5.81 12.65
C GLY A 264 -1.79 -5.82 11.65
N GLU A 265 -1.89 -6.84 10.80
CA GLU A 265 -3.00 -6.97 9.85
C GLU A 265 -4.36 -7.15 10.53
N ARG A 266 -4.39 -7.77 11.71
CA ARG A 266 -5.63 -7.99 12.49
C ARG A 266 -5.97 -6.84 13.44
N VAL A 267 -4.96 -6.21 14.06
CA VAL A 267 -5.17 -5.11 15.02
C VAL A 267 -5.33 -3.76 14.32
N PHE A 268 -4.62 -3.54 13.22
CA PHE A 268 -4.62 -2.28 12.48
C PHE A 268 -5.04 -2.49 11.03
N HIS A 269 -6.23 -3.07 10.85
CA HIS A 269 -6.80 -3.25 9.52
C HIS A 269 -7.25 -1.91 8.91
N ALA A 270 -7.40 -1.91 7.59
CA ALA A 270 -7.96 -0.76 6.88
C ALA A 270 -9.44 -0.57 7.28
N GLY A 271 -9.87 0.67 7.55
CA GLY A 271 -11.28 1.01 7.77
C GLY A 271 -11.75 1.18 9.22
N ASP A 272 -10.90 0.94 10.22
CA ASP A 272 -11.20 1.32 11.61
C ASP A 272 -11.00 2.82 11.80
N GLU A 273 -11.92 3.63 11.27
CA GLU A 273 -12.11 4.98 11.75
C GLU A 273 -12.59 4.88 13.19
N ILE A 274 -11.69 5.15 14.15
CA ILE A 274 -12.09 5.45 15.51
C ILE A 274 -12.86 6.77 15.41
N LYS A 275 -14.18 6.67 15.25
CA LYS A 275 -15.06 7.81 15.55
C LYS A 275 -14.71 8.22 16.99
N PRO A 276 -14.36 9.49 17.24
CA PRO A 276 -14.19 9.95 18.61
C PRO A 276 -15.47 9.57 19.35
N LYS A 277 -15.31 8.74 20.37
CA LYS A 277 -16.39 8.39 21.27
C LYS A 277 -16.62 9.67 22.06
N ASP A 278 -17.49 10.52 21.54
CA ASP A 278 -17.94 11.71 22.24
C ASP A 278 -18.43 11.25 23.61
N SER A 279 -17.64 11.58 24.61
CA SER A 279 -18.00 11.49 26.01
C SER A 279 -19.08 12.54 26.27
N SER A 280 -20.32 12.23 25.90
CA SER A 280 -21.49 12.81 26.54
C SER A 280 -22.13 11.71 27.37
N SER A 281 -21.56 11.55 28.56
CA SER A 281 -22.18 10.93 29.72
C SER A 281 -23.48 11.65 30.08
N ASP A 282 -24.50 10.86 30.37
CA ASP A 282 -25.57 11.06 31.35
C ASP A 282 -26.60 12.17 31.11
N ASP A 283 -27.81 11.78 30.72
CA ASP A 283 -29.00 12.08 31.56
C ASP A 283 -30.09 11.03 31.32
N ASP A 284 -30.29 10.24 32.36
CA ASP A 284 -31.32 9.23 32.51
C ASP A 284 -32.44 9.89 33.32
N SER A 285 -33.49 10.40 32.64
CA SER A 285 -34.69 10.84 33.36
C SER A 285 -35.96 10.63 32.53
N LEU A 286 -36.73 9.66 33.00
CA LEU A 286 -38.10 9.36 32.64
C LEU A 286 -39.08 10.44 33.16
N ALA A 287 -39.85 11.03 32.23
CA ALA A 287 -41.20 11.62 32.36
C ALA A 287 -41.37 12.96 33.12
N PRO A 288 -42.56 13.61 33.06
CA PRO A 288 -43.38 14.03 31.91
C PRO A 288 -43.86 15.52 32.03
N SER A 289 -44.73 15.94 31.10
CA SER A 289 -45.76 17.00 31.26
C SER A 289 -45.38 18.45 30.95
N ASP A 290 -46.03 18.94 29.90
CA ASP A 290 -46.35 20.35 29.63
C ASP A 290 -46.70 21.12 30.89
N SER A 291 -46.02 22.24 31.09
CA SER A 291 -46.61 23.47 31.61
C SER A 291 -45.75 24.65 31.16
N GLU A 292 -46.40 25.56 30.43
CA GLU A 292 -45.89 26.88 30.08
C GLU A 292 -45.68 27.69 31.36
N ASP A 293 -44.54 28.38 31.49
CA ASP A 293 -44.52 29.68 32.15
C ASP A 293 -43.25 30.48 31.85
N ASP A 294 -43.48 31.75 31.55
CA ASP A 294 -42.54 32.84 31.33
C ASP A 294 -41.48 32.98 32.45
N MET A 295 -40.24 33.32 32.08
CA MET A 295 -39.65 34.63 32.44
C MET A 295 -38.15 34.80 32.11
N LYS A 296 -37.88 35.96 31.51
CA LYS A 296 -36.70 36.85 31.71
C LYS A 296 -35.34 36.43 31.16
N PHE A 297 -35.08 36.95 29.96
CA PHE A 297 -33.76 37.32 29.46
C PHE A 297 -33.07 38.31 30.42
N THR A 298 -31.92 37.92 30.99
CA THR A 298 -30.94 38.87 31.52
C THR A 298 -29.69 38.83 30.65
N VAL A 299 -29.46 39.95 29.99
CA VAL A 299 -28.26 40.26 29.19
C VAL A 299 -27.12 40.51 30.17
N ILE A 300 -26.12 39.63 30.19
CA ILE A 300 -24.86 39.90 30.88
C ILE A 300 -23.79 40.14 29.82
N ASN A 301 -23.35 41.39 29.80
CA ASN A 301 -22.38 41.95 28.87
C ASN A 301 -21.01 41.85 29.55
N GLU A 302 -20.22 40.82 29.25
CA GLU A 302 -18.87 40.67 29.80
C GLU A 302 -17.80 41.23 28.87
N LYS A 303 -17.06 42.17 29.45
CA LYS A 303 -15.98 42.97 28.92
C LYS A 303 -14.68 42.15 28.83
N PRO A 304 -13.89 42.21 27.76
CA PRO A 304 -12.64 41.47 27.67
C PRO A 304 -11.53 42.10 28.57
N PRO A 305 -10.73 41.29 29.29
CA PRO A 305 -9.60 41.78 30.07
C PRO A 305 -8.36 42.10 29.20
N PRO A 306 -7.48 43.02 29.65
CA PRO A 306 -6.41 43.60 28.85
C PRO A 306 -5.17 42.70 28.71
N SER A 307 -4.57 42.80 27.52
CA SER A 307 -3.32 42.16 27.11
C SER A 307 -2.10 42.65 27.91
N LYS A 308 -1.44 41.73 28.63
CA LYS A 308 -0.13 41.99 29.25
C LYS A 308 1.00 41.67 28.27
N LYS A 309 1.68 42.74 27.84
CA LYS A 309 2.98 42.72 27.15
C LYS A 309 4.03 42.00 28.02
N GLN A 310 4.64 40.92 27.53
CA GLN A 310 5.88 40.40 28.10
C GLN A 310 7.08 41.02 27.37
N LYS A 311 7.94 41.65 28.18
CA LYS A 311 9.19 42.30 27.79
C LYS A 311 10.27 41.27 27.48
N THR A 312 10.93 41.49 26.37
CA THR A 312 12.26 41.01 25.99
C THR A 312 13.26 41.21 27.13
N LYS A 313 13.98 40.15 27.53
CA LYS A 313 15.25 40.27 28.26
C LYS A 313 16.36 39.70 27.38
N GLN A 314 17.20 40.61 26.90
CA GLN A 314 18.52 40.31 26.36
C GLN A 314 19.39 39.80 27.51
N SER A 315 19.99 38.62 27.35
CA SER A 315 21.05 38.12 28.24
C SER A 315 22.35 38.21 27.48
N THR A 316 23.11 39.26 27.78
CA THR A 316 24.54 39.38 27.50
C THR A 316 25.30 38.48 28.46
N ASN A 317 26.14 37.58 27.96
CA ASN A 317 27.28 37.07 28.72
C ASN A 317 28.52 37.09 27.82
N SER A 318 29.44 37.99 28.18
CA SER A 318 30.85 37.98 27.84
C SER A 318 31.62 37.77 29.15
N ILE A 319 32.71 37.00 29.11
CA ILE A 319 33.89 36.89 30.01
C ILE A 319 34.49 35.51 29.67
N VAL A 320 35.58 35.33 28.89
CA VAL A 320 37.02 35.71 29.01
C VAL A 320 37.79 34.86 30.04
N HIS A 321 39.01 34.44 29.64
CA HIS A 321 40.09 33.71 30.34
C HIS A 321 39.99 32.18 30.32
N GLU A 322 41.05 31.37 30.07
CA GLU A 322 42.49 31.66 30.04
C GLU A 322 43.30 30.58 29.30
N LEU A 323 44.52 30.97 28.91
CA LEU A 323 45.63 30.14 28.39
C LEU A 323 46.23 29.23 29.47
N SER A 324 46.80 28.08 29.05
CA SER A 324 48.01 27.33 29.53
C SER A 324 47.84 25.86 29.05
N ASP A 325 48.75 25.13 28.43
CA ASP A 325 50.18 25.19 28.08
C ASP A 325 50.39 24.50 26.71
#